data_AF-A0A414PLS5-F1
#
_entry.id   AF-A0A414PLS5-F1
#
_cell.length_a   1.000
_cell.length_b   1.000
_cell.length_c   1.000
_cell.angle_alpha   90.00
_cell.angle_beta   90.00
_cell.angle_gamma   90.00
#
_symmetry.space_group_name_H-M   'P 1'
#
loop_
_entity.id
_entity.type
_entity.pdbx_description
1 polymer ?
#
loop_
_entity_poly.entity_id
_entity_poly.type
_entity_poly.pdbx_seq_one_letter_code
_entity_poly.pdbx_strand_id
1 'polypeptide(L)'
;MDNKNKRSGRKTGKITVGMNHEEYIFYKLSRLSKVDKKLARAMVRDLGVWTSPKKAAAYLTKYVSTIYEKINSKEIFAKKVGNKYLILTESLVLLLEGIDN
;
A
#
# COMPACT_ATOMS: atom_id res chain seq x y z
N MET A 1 -21.54 36.29 20.12
CA MET A 1 -20.17 35.92 19.71
C MET A 1 -20.21 34.45 19.31
N ASP A 2 -20.41 34.18 18.02
CA ASP A 2 -20.55 32.81 17.50
C ASP A 2 -19.18 32.21 17.18
N ASN A 3 -18.69 31.32 18.05
CA ASN A 3 -17.49 30.55 17.77
C ASN A 3 -17.86 29.31 16.94
N LYS A 4 -17.89 29.47 15.61
CA LYS A 4 -18.09 28.36 14.66
C LYS A 4 -16.84 27.48 14.64
N ASN A 5 -16.83 26.45 15.48
CA ASN A 5 -15.86 25.37 15.46
C ASN A 5 -15.99 24.55 14.17
N LYS A 6 -15.40 25.03 13.07
CA LYS A 6 -15.27 24.28 11.82
C LYS A 6 -14.24 23.17 12.01
N ARG A 7 -14.68 22.04 12.57
CA ARG A 7 -13.96 20.77 12.39
C ARG A 7 -13.97 20.49 10.89
N SER A 8 -12.81 20.69 10.26
CA SER A 8 -12.54 20.26 8.89
C SER A 8 -12.74 18.74 8.83
N GLY A 9 -13.94 18.33 8.44
CA GLY A 9 -14.22 16.93 8.12
C GLY A 9 -13.30 16.51 7.00
N ARG A 10 -12.35 15.62 7.29
CA ARG A 10 -11.49 14.98 6.29
C ARG A 10 -12.40 14.37 5.23
N LYS A 11 -12.27 14.84 3.99
CA LYS A 11 -12.84 14.17 2.81
C LYS A 11 -12.06 12.88 2.59
N THR A 12 -12.41 11.82 3.33
CA THR A 12 -12.12 10.46 2.90
C THR A 12 -12.67 10.35 1.48
N GLY A 13 -11.79 10.04 0.52
CA GLY A 13 -12.23 9.86 -0.87
C GLY A 13 -13.33 8.82 -0.86
N LYS A 14 -14.50 9.15 -1.42
CA LYS A 14 -15.61 8.21 -1.54
C LYS A 14 -15.04 6.92 -2.15
N ILE A 15 -15.02 5.84 -1.38
CA ILE A 15 -14.86 4.50 -1.94
C ILE A 15 -16.01 4.37 -2.92
N THR A 16 -15.73 4.40 -4.22
CA THR A 16 -16.73 4.20 -5.24
C THR A 16 -17.28 2.79 -5.06
N VAL A 17 -18.55 2.72 -4.68
CA VAL A 17 -19.31 1.48 -4.54
C VAL A 17 -19.12 0.68 -5.83
N GLY A 18 -18.46 -0.48 -5.75
CA GLY A 18 -18.18 -1.37 -6.89
C GLY A 18 -16.71 -1.69 -7.16
N MET A 19 -15.74 -0.99 -6.55
CA MET A 19 -14.31 -1.33 -6.75
C MET A 19 -13.93 -2.65 -6.07
N ASN A 20 -13.20 -3.50 -6.80
CA ASN A 20 -12.54 -4.66 -6.21
C ASN A 20 -11.27 -4.25 -5.45
N HIS A 21 -10.69 -5.18 -4.69
CA HIS A 21 -9.52 -4.87 -3.85
C HIS A 21 -8.27 -4.45 -4.65
N GLU A 22 -8.05 -5.01 -5.84
CA GLU A 22 -6.93 -4.64 -6.70
C GLU A 22 -7.08 -3.18 -7.16
N GLU A 23 -8.28 -2.83 -7.63
CA GLU A 23 -8.63 -1.46 -8.03
C GLU A 23 -8.46 -0.49 -6.87
N TYR A 24 -8.83 -0.90 -5.65
CA TYR A 24 -8.63 -0.09 -4.44
C TYR A 24 -7.15 0.14 -4.11
N ILE A 25 -6.29 -0.88 -4.27
CA ILE A 25 -4.85 -0.72 -4.09
C ILE A 25 -4.27 0.24 -5.14
N PHE A 26 -4.62 0.08 -6.42
CA PHE A 26 -4.17 1.01 -7.46
C PHE A 26 -4.70 2.43 -7.26
N TYR A 27 -5.92 2.57 -6.75
CA TYR A 27 -6.47 3.85 -6.34
C TYR A 27 -5.62 4.50 -5.24
N LYS A 28 -5.28 3.76 -4.18
CA LYS A 28 -4.38 4.26 -3.11
C LYS A 28 -3.02 4.68 -3.67
N LEU A 29 -2.43 3.86 -4.54
CA LEU A 29 -1.15 4.16 -5.20
C LEU A 29 -1.21 5.45 -6.04
N SER A 30 -2.29 5.67 -6.78
CA SER A 30 -2.46 6.88 -7.60
C SER A 30 -2.45 8.17 -6.75
N ARG A 31 -2.95 8.06 -5.51
CA ARG A 31 -3.13 9.16 -4.55
C ARG A 31 -1.96 9.39 -3.61
N LEU A 32 -0.89 8.61 -3.72
CA LEU A 32 0.32 8.80 -2.92
C LEU A 32 0.88 10.22 -3.03
N SER A 33 1.42 10.72 -1.93
CA SER A 33 2.15 11.98 -1.89
C SER A 33 3.39 11.93 -2.79
N LYS A 34 3.99 13.09 -3.11
CA LYS A 34 5.26 13.13 -3.86
C LYS A 34 6.38 12.38 -3.14
N VAL A 35 6.39 12.42 -1.80
CA VAL A 35 7.39 11.74 -0.97
C VAL A 35 7.21 10.22 -1.06
N ASP A 36 5.98 9.73 -0.88
CA ASP A 36 5.69 8.30 -0.92
C ASP A 36 5.93 7.71 -2.33
N LYS A 37 5.61 8.46 -3.39
CA LYS A 37 5.95 8.08 -4.77
C LYS A 37 7.46 7.93 -4.96
N LYS A 38 8.27 8.82 -4.35
CA LYS A 38 9.74 8.72 -4.40
C LYS A 38 10.21 7.48 -3.64
N LEU A 39 9.61 7.18 -2.50
CA LEU A 39 9.94 6.00 -1.70
C LEU A 39 9.56 4.70 -2.41
N ALA A 40 8.37 4.63 -3.00
CA ALA A 40 7.92 3.47 -3.78
C ALA A 40 8.84 3.20 -4.97
N ARG A 41 9.29 4.26 -5.68
CA ARG A 41 10.30 4.14 -6.76
C ARG A 41 11.64 3.63 -6.24
N ALA A 42 12.09 4.08 -5.07
CA ALA A 42 13.31 3.57 -4.46
C ALA A 42 13.19 2.08 -4.12
N MET A 43 12.05 1.66 -3.55
CA MET A 43 11.76 0.24 -3.31
C MET A 43 11.79 -0.58 -4.60
N VAL A 44 11.17 -0.09 -5.69
CA VAL A 44 11.18 -0.77 -7.01
C VAL A 44 12.60 -0.88 -7.58
N ARG A 45 13.43 0.15 -7.43
CA ARG A 45 14.83 0.10 -7.87
C ARG A 45 15.61 -0.99 -7.11
N ASP A 46 15.38 -1.12 -5.82
CA ASP A 46 16.18 -2.01 -4.96
C ASP A 46 15.67 -3.47 -4.99
N LEU A 47 14.37 -3.69 -5.20
CA LEU A 47 13.74 -5.02 -5.19
C LEU A 47 13.30 -5.53 -6.57
N GLY A 48 13.24 -4.66 -7.58
CA GLY A 48 12.57 -4.91 -8.86
C GLY A 48 11.07 -4.61 -8.82
N VAL A 49 10.40 -4.62 -9.98
CA VAL A 49 8.94 -4.36 -10.09
C VAL A 49 8.12 -5.40 -9.33
N TRP A 50 8.57 -6.65 -9.37
CA TRP A 50 7.96 -7.78 -8.66
C TRP A 50 8.94 -8.37 -7.66
N THR A 51 8.49 -8.59 -6.43
CA THR A 51 9.31 -9.17 -5.37
C THR A 51 8.61 -10.34 -4.69
N SER A 52 9.38 -11.19 -3.99
CA SER A 52 8.84 -12.29 -3.20
C SER A 52 8.53 -11.85 -1.76
N PRO A 53 7.61 -12.52 -1.06
CA PRO A 53 7.35 -12.24 0.36
C PRO A 53 8.61 -12.24 1.23
N LYS A 54 9.54 -13.19 0.97
CA LYS A 54 10.82 -13.28 1.70
C LYS A 54 11.70 -12.05 1.48
N LYS A 55 11.82 -11.57 0.23
CA LYS A 55 12.61 -10.37 -0.08
C LYS A 55 11.97 -9.10 0.47
N ALA A 56 10.66 -8.96 0.35
CA ALA A 56 9.92 -7.84 0.93
C ALA A 56 10.08 -7.78 2.46
N ALA A 57 9.97 -8.93 3.13
CA ALA A 57 10.15 -9.05 4.58
C ALA A 57 11.57 -8.61 5.01
N ALA A 58 12.60 -9.09 4.32
CA ALA A 58 13.98 -8.70 4.59
C ALA A 58 14.20 -7.19 4.39
N TYR A 59 13.67 -6.62 3.31
CA TYR A 59 13.79 -5.19 3.02
C TYR A 59 13.12 -4.30 4.09
N LEU A 60 11.93 -4.70 4.54
CA LEU A 60 11.17 -3.94 5.56
C LEU A 60 11.60 -4.27 6.99
N THR A 61 12.58 -5.16 7.19
CA THR A 61 12.99 -5.68 8.50
C THR A 61 11.78 -6.24 9.29
N LYS A 62 10.97 -7.07 8.62
CA LYS A 62 9.77 -7.72 9.17
C LYS A 62 9.86 -9.25 9.04
N TYR A 63 9.00 -9.95 9.78
CA TYR A 63 8.81 -11.38 9.59
C TYR A 63 8.06 -11.67 8.29
N VAL A 64 8.39 -12.79 7.63
CA VAL A 64 7.74 -13.20 6.38
C VAL A 64 6.24 -13.48 6.60
N SER A 65 5.86 -14.00 7.77
CA SER A 65 4.46 -14.21 8.16
C SER A 65 3.65 -12.92 8.10
N THR A 66 4.21 -11.81 8.59
CA THR A 66 3.57 -10.49 8.51
C THR A 66 3.31 -10.08 7.07
N ILE A 67 4.22 -10.36 6.13
CA ILE A 67 3.96 -10.06 4.71
C ILE A 67 2.81 -10.92 4.16
N TYR A 68 2.74 -12.20 4.53
CA TYR A 68 1.60 -13.04 4.14
C TYR A 68 0.28 -12.58 4.73
N GLU A 69 0.26 -12.13 5.99
CA GLU A 69 -0.91 -11.50 6.60
C GLU A 69 -1.38 -10.30 5.79
N LYS A 70 -0.46 -9.42 5.37
CA LYS A 70 -0.76 -8.23 4.54
C LYS A 70 -1.26 -8.56 3.13
N ILE A 71 -0.79 -9.65 2.55
CA ILE A 71 -1.34 -10.19 1.30
C ILE A 71 -2.78 -10.67 1.53
N ASN A 72 -3.00 -11.47 2.58
CA ASN A 72 -4.30 -12.07 2.88
C ASN A 72 -5.36 -11.03 3.30
N SER A 73 -4.94 -9.99 4.02
CA SER A 73 -5.79 -8.84 4.38
C SER A 73 -6.03 -7.87 3.23
N LYS A 74 -5.43 -8.11 2.05
CA LYS A 74 -5.55 -7.29 0.85
C LYS A 74 -5.08 -5.84 1.07
N GLU A 75 -4.08 -5.65 1.95
CA GLU A 75 -3.46 -4.35 2.21
C GLU A 75 -2.38 -3.99 1.17
N ILE A 76 -1.87 -4.98 0.45
CA ILE A 76 -0.91 -4.81 -0.66
C ILE A 76 -1.34 -5.65 -1.86
N PHE A 77 -0.76 -5.34 -3.02
CA PHE A 77 -1.03 -6.07 -4.24
C PHE A 77 -0.07 -7.25 -4.40
N ALA A 78 -0.61 -8.46 -4.46
CA ALA A 78 0.17 -9.65 -4.80
C ALA A 78 -0.64 -10.61 -5.68
N LYS A 79 0.05 -11.27 -6.62
CA LYS A 79 -0.49 -12.34 -7.44
C LYS A 79 0.11 -13.68 -7.04
N LYS A 80 -0.70 -14.73 -7.06
CA LYS A 80 -0.22 -16.10 -6.95
C LYS A 80 0.19 -16.61 -8.34
N VAL A 81 1.43 -17.05 -8.48
CA VAL A 81 1.99 -17.66 -9.70
C VAL A 81 2.48 -19.05 -9.32
N GLY A 82 1.68 -20.06 -9.67
CA GLY A 82 1.85 -21.42 -9.18
C GLY A 82 1.77 -21.48 -7.64
N ASN A 83 2.82 -22.00 -7.01
CA ASN A 83 2.90 -22.11 -5.54
C ASN A 83 3.56 -20.90 -4.86
N LYS A 84 3.88 -19.84 -5.61
CA LYS A 84 4.59 -18.67 -5.10
C LYS A 84 3.72 -17.42 -5.21
N TYR A 85 3.95 -16.46 -4.31
CA TYR A 85 3.38 -15.12 -4.43
C TYR A 85 4.42 -14.17 -5.03
N LEU A 86 3.96 -13.28 -5.92
CA LEU A 86 4.69 -12.13 -6.42
C LEU A 86 3.96 -10.87 -5.98
N ILE A 87 4.65 -10.03 -5.22
CA ILE A 87 4.14 -8.76 -4.72
C ILE A 87 4.54 -7.68 -5.72
N LEU A 88 3.60 -6.79 -6.07
CA LEU A 88 3.95 -5.56 -6.78
C LEU A 88 4.71 -4.68 -5.81
N THR A 89 6.00 -4.49 -6.03
CA THR A 89 6.89 -3.81 -5.07
C THR A 89 6.41 -2.41 -4.72
N GLU A 90 5.85 -1.67 -5.68
CA GLU A 90 5.31 -0.32 -5.45
C GLU A 90 4.21 -0.32 -4.37
N SER A 91 3.44 -1.40 -4.24
CA SER A 91 2.39 -1.54 -3.22
C SER A 91 2.92 -1.70 -1.80
N LEU A 92 4.20 -2.07 -1.61
CA LEU A 92 4.80 -2.18 -0.28
C LEU A 92 4.85 -0.86 0.46
N VAL A 93 4.88 0.26 -0.27
CA VAL A 93 4.88 1.59 0.34
C VAL A 93 3.64 1.77 1.23
N LEU A 94 2.49 1.18 0.87
CA LEU A 94 1.23 1.26 1.61
C LEU A 94 1.30 0.65 3.03
N LEU A 95 2.33 -0.15 3.32
CA LEU A 95 2.57 -0.72 4.64
C LEU A 95 3.28 0.25 5.59
N LEU A 96 3.75 1.38 5.09
CA LEU A 96 4.42 2.38 5.90
C LEU A 96 3.40 3.30 6.57
N GLU A 97 3.59 3.54 7.87
CA GLU A 97 2.71 4.39 8.66
C GLU A 97 2.71 5.83 8.11
N GLY A 98 1.51 6.40 7.92
CA GLY A 98 1.34 7.81 7.52
C GLY A 98 0.73 8.05 6.13
N ILE A 99 0.57 7.03 5.28
CA ILE A 99 -0.02 7.22 3.94
C ILE A 99 -1.53 7.53 3.97
N ASP A 100 -2.22 7.13 5.05
CA ASP A 100 -3.65 7.38 5.26
C ASP A 100 -3.93 8.63 6.15
N ASN A 101 -2.93 9.45 6.53
CA ASN A 101 -3.07 10.56 7.51
C ASN A 101 -3.24 11.98 6.93
#